data_AF-A0A1I0C680-F1
#
_entry.id   AF-A0A1I0C680-F1
#
_cell.length_a   1.000
_cell.length_b   1.000
_cell.length_c   1.000
_cell.angle_alpha   90.00
_cell.angle_beta   90.00
_cell.angle_gamma   90.00
#
_symmetry.space_group_name_H-M   'P 1'
#
loop_
_entity.id
_entity.type
_entity.pdbx_description
1 polymer ?
#
loop_
_entity_poly.entity_id
_entity_poly.type
_entity_poly.pdbx_seq_one_letter_code
_entity_poly.pdbx_strand_id
1 'polypeptide(L)'
;MKKLLLFLTVAFTLLGCSADEEAEQEQGGNAEQEQAVNEGDVKDTTSVQFQNVEVVVENNVAKITGEANTPDDAFYYMVLVGEKEIQEETEVPVDGEADEWVDFSIEVDISEDVSNSTEVPILQLYAKRENGDMVNPNYIPIDLTEY
;
A
#
# COMPACT_ATOMS: atom_id res chain seq x y z
N MET A 1 -33.35 20.14 37.42
CA MET A 1 -33.99 21.47 37.56
C MET A 1 -33.22 22.48 36.72
N LYS A 2 -33.93 23.26 35.89
CA LYS A 2 -33.56 24.55 35.25
C LYS A 2 -32.32 24.51 34.31
N LYS A 3 -32.52 24.37 32.99
CA LYS A 3 -32.89 25.38 31.95
C LYS A 3 -31.73 26.31 31.54
N LEU A 4 -31.54 26.37 30.21
CA LEU A 4 -30.95 27.46 29.39
C LEU A 4 -29.44 27.69 29.61
N LEU A 5 -28.62 27.95 28.58
CA LEU A 5 -28.90 28.84 27.46
C LEU A 5 -27.95 28.53 26.28
N LEU A 6 -28.56 28.38 25.11
CA LEU A 6 -27.95 28.27 23.79
C LEU A 6 -27.44 29.65 23.36
N PHE A 7 -26.15 29.80 23.05
CA PHE A 7 -25.64 30.95 22.28
C PHE A 7 -25.00 30.47 20.99
N LEU A 8 -25.88 30.39 19.98
CA LEU A 8 -25.56 30.44 18.57
C LEU A 8 -24.88 31.79 18.28
N THR A 9 -23.61 31.79 17.91
CA THR A 9 -22.95 32.98 17.35
C THR A 9 -22.44 32.63 15.97
N VAL A 10 -23.32 32.87 14.99
CA VAL A 10 -23.00 32.90 13.57
C VAL A 10 -22.35 34.24 13.28
N ALA A 11 -21.09 34.22 12.85
CA ALA A 11 -20.43 35.37 12.24
C ALA A 11 -20.20 35.06 10.76
N PHE A 12 -21.18 35.41 9.94
CA PHE A 12 -21.00 35.62 8.50
C PHE A 12 -20.17 36.90 8.34
N THR A 13 -18.92 36.78 7.90
CA THR A 13 -18.22 37.90 7.26
C THR A 13 -18.17 37.63 5.77
N LEU A 14 -19.11 38.30 5.09
CA LEU A 14 -19.24 38.46 3.67
C LEU A 14 -18.19 39.46 3.14
N LEU A 15 -17.76 39.23 1.90
CA LEU A 15 -17.25 40.19 0.90
C LEU A 15 -15.76 40.58 0.95
N GLY A 16 -14.99 39.90 0.10
CA GLY A 16 -13.80 40.42 -0.57
C GLY A 16 -13.89 40.12 -2.06
N CYS A 17 -14.77 40.82 -2.77
CA CYS A 17 -14.90 40.79 -4.22
C CYS A 17 -13.95 41.86 -4.80
N SER A 18 -12.81 41.44 -5.33
CA SER A 18 -12.05 42.25 -6.29
C SER A 18 -12.53 41.84 -7.68
N ALA A 19 -13.25 42.75 -8.32
CA ALA A 19 -13.67 42.65 -9.70
C ALA A 19 -12.46 42.86 -10.62
N ASP A 20 -12.20 41.90 -11.49
CA ASP A 20 -11.69 42.14 -12.83
C ASP A 20 -12.54 41.28 -13.79
N GLU A 21 -13.00 41.93 -14.85
CA GLU A 21 -14.00 41.46 -15.81
C GLU A 21 -13.47 40.35 -16.75
N GLU A 22 -14.37 39.40 -17.00
CA GLU A 22 -14.59 38.64 -18.24
C GLU A 22 -13.48 37.70 -18.80
N ALA A 23 -13.71 36.39 -18.59
CA ALA A 23 -13.69 35.41 -19.67
C ALA A 23 -14.59 34.22 -19.31
N GLU A 24 -15.70 34.07 -20.05
CA GLU A 24 -16.55 32.88 -20.01
C GLU A 24 -15.84 31.69 -20.67
N GLN A 25 -15.72 30.57 -19.95
CA GLN A 25 -15.69 29.24 -20.54
C GLN A 25 -16.49 28.26 -19.69
N GLU A 26 -17.49 27.66 -20.30
CA GLU A 26 -18.25 26.51 -19.79
C GLU A 26 -17.42 25.23 -19.84
N GLN A 27 -17.49 24.41 -18.79
CA GLN A 27 -17.36 22.94 -18.69
C GLN A 27 -16.99 22.63 -17.22
N GLY A 28 -17.79 21.93 -16.40
CA GLY A 28 -18.31 20.59 -16.64
C GLY A 28 -17.24 19.56 -16.24
N GLY A 29 -17.22 19.10 -14.98
CA GLY A 29 -16.38 17.96 -14.59
C GLY A 29 -16.01 17.87 -13.10
N ASN A 30 -16.60 16.88 -12.44
CA ASN A 30 -16.07 16.05 -11.34
C ASN A 30 -15.14 16.71 -10.28
N ALA A 31 -15.70 16.95 -9.09
CA ALA A 31 -14.92 17.18 -7.89
C ALA A 31 -14.47 15.81 -7.32
N GLU A 32 -13.44 15.23 -7.90
CA GLU A 32 -12.62 14.23 -7.21
C GLU A 32 -11.69 15.01 -6.28
N GLN A 33 -11.89 14.83 -4.97
CA GLN A 33 -11.00 15.33 -3.94
C GLN A 33 -9.67 14.60 -4.06
N GLU A 34 -8.71 15.21 -4.74
CA GLU A 34 -7.30 14.89 -4.56
C GLU A 34 -6.96 15.20 -3.09
N GLN A 35 -6.86 14.15 -2.28
CA GLN A 35 -6.26 14.23 -0.96
C GLN A 35 -4.80 14.63 -1.16
N ALA A 36 -4.51 15.90 -0.90
CA ALA A 36 -3.15 16.39 -0.74
C ALA A 36 -2.52 15.63 0.43
N VAL A 37 -1.69 14.63 0.12
CA VAL A 37 -0.79 14.02 1.09
C VAL A 37 0.19 15.11 1.49
N ASN A 38 0.15 15.45 2.76
CA ASN A 38 1.00 16.45 3.36
C ASN A 38 2.42 15.86 3.44
N GLU A 39 3.25 16.16 2.45
CA GLU A 39 4.70 15.89 2.45
C GLU A 39 5.37 16.78 3.51
N GLY A 40 5.16 16.42 4.78
CA GLY A 40 6.05 16.83 5.85
C GLY A 40 7.29 15.96 5.77
N ASP A 41 8.45 16.58 5.57
CA ASP A 41 9.80 15.99 5.61
C ASP A 41 10.01 15.06 6.81
N VAL A 42 9.57 13.81 6.71
CA VAL A 42 10.13 12.70 7.47
C VAL A 42 11.24 12.16 6.59
N LYS A 43 12.47 12.33 7.04
CA LYS A 43 13.63 11.70 6.43
C LYS A 43 13.59 10.21 6.79
N ASP A 44 12.59 9.51 6.26
CA ASP A 44 12.41 8.07 6.43
C ASP A 44 13.50 7.36 5.66
N THR A 45 14.38 6.70 6.39
CA THR A 45 15.37 5.78 5.83
C THR A 45 14.81 4.38 5.67
N THR A 46 13.57 4.13 6.10
CA THR A 46 12.88 2.85 5.92
C THR A 46 12.55 2.64 4.46
N SER A 47 13.30 1.77 3.80
CA SER A 47 13.06 1.35 2.42
C SER A 47 13.60 -0.04 2.21
N VAL A 48 12.81 -0.93 1.60
CA VAL A 48 13.30 -2.22 1.09
C VAL A 48 13.34 -2.18 -0.43
N GLN A 49 14.36 -2.83 -1.00
CA GLN A 49 14.51 -3.08 -2.43
C GLN A 49 14.51 -4.58 -2.66
N PHE A 50 13.92 -5.01 -3.78
CA PHE A 50 13.89 -6.40 -4.20
C PHE A 50 14.45 -6.53 -5.61
N GLN A 51 15.19 -7.60 -5.87
CA GLN A 51 15.66 -7.92 -7.21
C GLN A 51 15.65 -9.42 -7.45
N ASN A 52 15.79 -9.81 -8.73
CA ASN A 52 15.84 -11.21 -9.15
C ASN A 52 14.67 -12.06 -8.61
N VAL A 53 13.48 -11.44 -8.48
CA VAL A 53 12.31 -12.12 -7.94
C VAL A 53 11.73 -13.06 -8.99
N GLU A 54 11.62 -14.32 -8.61
CA GLU A 54 11.07 -15.41 -9.40
C GLU A 54 9.90 -16.05 -8.66
N VAL A 55 8.85 -16.39 -9.40
CA VAL A 55 7.67 -17.09 -8.88
C VAL A 55 7.51 -18.38 -9.66
N VAL A 56 7.55 -19.50 -8.96
CA VAL A 56 7.32 -20.83 -9.52
C VAL A 56 6.17 -21.47 -8.76
N VAL A 57 5.20 -22.01 -9.48
CA VAL A 57 4.01 -22.61 -8.88
C VAL A 57 4.01 -24.10 -9.23
N GLU A 58 4.19 -24.96 -8.23
CA GLU A 58 4.15 -26.42 -8.37
C GLU A 58 3.34 -27.08 -7.24
N ASN A 59 2.55 -28.09 -7.56
CA ASN A 59 1.72 -28.86 -6.62
C ASN A 59 0.86 -28.01 -5.64
N ASN A 60 0.20 -26.94 -6.14
CA ASN A 60 -0.56 -25.97 -5.34
C ASN A 60 0.28 -25.17 -4.33
N VAL A 61 1.59 -25.05 -4.55
CA VAL A 61 2.47 -24.21 -3.75
C VAL A 61 3.12 -23.19 -4.67
N ALA A 62 2.97 -21.90 -4.35
CA ALA A 62 3.75 -20.84 -4.97
C ALA A 62 5.04 -20.66 -4.18
N LYS A 63 6.16 -20.94 -4.82
CA LYS A 63 7.50 -20.66 -4.31
C LYS A 63 7.99 -19.37 -4.93
N ILE A 64 8.26 -18.39 -4.07
CA ILE A 64 8.80 -17.09 -4.47
C ILE A 64 10.20 -16.96 -3.90
N THR A 65 11.16 -16.71 -4.78
CA THR A 65 12.56 -16.51 -4.40
C THR A 65 13.06 -15.20 -4.97
N GLY A 66 14.05 -14.61 -4.33
CA GLY A 66 14.71 -13.41 -4.84
C GLY A 66 15.75 -12.91 -3.84
N GLU A 67 16.21 -11.69 -4.07
CA GLU A 67 17.14 -11.01 -3.18
C GLU A 67 16.46 -9.75 -2.61
N ALA A 68 16.64 -9.49 -1.32
CA ALA A 68 16.20 -8.30 -0.65
C ALA A 68 17.41 -7.48 -0.17
N ASN A 69 17.31 -6.16 -0.28
CA ASN A 69 18.22 -5.22 0.32
C ASN A 69 17.42 -4.25 1.18
N THR A 70 17.68 -4.26 2.48
CA THR A 70 16.94 -3.47 3.46
C THR A 70 17.91 -2.95 4.52
N PRO A 71 17.78 -1.68 4.95
CA PRO A 71 18.52 -1.16 6.09
C PRO A 71 17.96 -1.68 7.43
N ASP A 72 16.75 -2.25 7.41
CA ASP A 72 16.09 -2.91 8.54
C ASP A 72 16.36 -4.43 8.49
N ASP A 73 16.33 -5.10 9.63
CA ASP A 73 16.61 -6.54 9.75
C ASP A 73 15.46 -7.44 9.22
N ALA A 74 14.44 -6.86 8.57
CA ALA A 74 13.29 -7.60 8.04
C ALA A 74 12.53 -6.83 6.94
N PHE A 75 11.74 -7.57 6.17
CA PHE A 75 10.65 -7.04 5.34
C PHE A 75 9.37 -7.83 5.60
N TYR A 76 8.26 -7.40 5.02
CA TYR A 76 6.95 -8.01 5.22
C TYR A 76 6.34 -8.45 3.89
N TYR A 77 5.52 -9.49 3.95
CA TYR A 77 4.66 -9.87 2.84
C TYR A 77 3.24 -10.21 3.26
N MET A 78 2.32 -10.09 2.31
CA MET A 78 0.96 -10.65 2.41
C MET A 78 0.51 -11.13 1.03
N VAL A 79 -0.53 -11.97 0.99
CA VAL A 79 -1.10 -12.43 -0.28
C VAL A 79 -2.56 -12.03 -0.36
N LEU A 80 -2.91 -11.39 -1.46
CA LEU A 80 -4.23 -10.84 -1.74
C LEU A 80 -4.88 -11.54 -2.94
N VAL A 81 -6.19 -11.71 -2.89
CA VAL A 81 -7.03 -12.02 -4.05
C VAL A 81 -8.13 -10.96 -4.10
N GLY A 82 -8.00 -10.03 -5.05
CA GLY A 82 -8.76 -8.78 -5.06
C GLY A 82 -8.48 -7.96 -3.82
N GLU A 83 -9.52 -7.68 -3.04
CA GLU A 83 -9.42 -6.95 -1.76
C GLU A 83 -9.29 -7.87 -0.54
N LYS A 84 -9.29 -9.19 -0.74
CA LYS A 84 -9.26 -10.16 0.35
C LYS A 84 -7.84 -10.62 0.62
N GLU A 85 -7.42 -10.50 1.87
CA GLU A 85 -6.22 -11.15 2.39
C GLU A 85 -6.48 -12.65 2.54
N ILE A 86 -5.70 -13.46 1.80
CA ILE A 86 -5.77 -14.93 1.83
C ILE A 86 -4.66 -15.54 2.68
N GLN A 87 -3.57 -14.79 2.87
CA GLN A 87 -2.53 -15.10 3.83
C GLN A 87 -2.22 -13.85 4.63
N GLU A 88 -2.27 -14.01 5.96
CA GLU A 88 -1.96 -12.95 6.90
C GLU A 88 -0.56 -12.40 6.67
N GLU A 89 -0.41 -11.09 6.87
CA GLU A 89 0.87 -10.43 6.92
C GLU A 89 1.91 -11.23 7.72
N THR A 90 3.06 -11.47 7.09
CA THR A 90 4.16 -12.23 7.67
C THR A 90 5.46 -11.46 7.53
N GLU A 91 6.22 -11.40 8.62
CA GLU A 91 7.57 -10.83 8.67
C GLU A 91 8.60 -11.84 8.16
N VAL A 92 9.53 -11.39 7.33
CA VAL A 92 10.66 -12.16 6.80
C VAL A 92 11.94 -11.55 7.34
N PRO A 93 12.64 -12.21 8.28
CA PRO A 93 13.91 -11.73 8.77
C PRO A 93 14.98 -11.80 7.67
N VAL A 94 15.84 -10.80 7.64
CA VAL A 94 16.98 -10.69 6.73
C VAL A 94 18.25 -10.70 7.55
N ASP A 95 19.09 -11.71 7.34
CA ASP A 95 20.39 -11.86 8.00
C ASP A 95 21.50 -11.39 7.05
N GLY A 96 21.79 -10.09 7.08
CA GLY A 96 22.82 -9.46 6.25
C GLY A 96 23.22 -8.09 6.78
N GLU A 97 24.32 -7.54 6.28
CA GLU A 97 24.71 -6.17 6.60
C GLU A 97 23.86 -5.14 5.82
N ALA A 98 23.81 -3.90 6.33
CA ALA A 98 23.21 -2.81 5.57
C ALA A 98 23.90 -2.70 4.19
N ASP A 99 23.11 -2.46 3.14
CA ASP A 99 23.55 -2.42 1.74
C ASP A 99 23.94 -3.80 1.13
N GLU A 100 23.74 -4.92 1.84
CA GLU A 100 23.90 -6.29 1.30
C GLU A 100 22.62 -6.80 0.63
N TRP A 101 22.75 -7.56 -0.46
CA TRP A 101 21.65 -8.30 -1.07
C TRP A 101 21.60 -9.70 -0.47
N VAL A 102 20.47 -10.05 0.15
CA VAL A 102 20.29 -11.32 0.86
C VAL A 102 19.18 -12.11 0.19
N ASP A 103 19.43 -13.39 -0.07
CA ASP A 103 18.44 -14.31 -0.62
C ASP A 103 17.25 -14.48 0.34
N PHE A 104 16.04 -14.51 -0.22
CA PHE A 104 14.82 -14.90 0.50
C PHE A 104 14.08 -16.01 -0.25
N SER A 105 13.26 -16.76 0.50
CA SER A 105 12.35 -17.78 -0.04
C SER A 105 11.05 -17.74 0.75
N ILE A 106 9.93 -17.59 0.04
CA ILE A 106 8.57 -17.59 0.56
C ILE A 106 7.82 -18.75 -0.09
N GLU A 107 7.08 -19.52 0.70
CA GLU A 107 6.17 -20.55 0.20
C GLU A 107 4.74 -20.17 0.61
N VAL A 108 3.85 -20.15 -0.37
CA VAL A 108 2.44 -19.82 -0.21
C VAL A 108 1.62 -21.02 -0.67
N ASP A 109 0.79 -21.55 0.23
CA ASP A 109 -0.18 -22.58 -0.12
C ASP A 109 -1.31 -21.97 -0.94
N ILE A 110 -1.49 -22.45 -2.17
CA ILE A 110 -2.58 -22.05 -3.05
C ILE A 110 -3.77 -22.97 -2.79
N SER A 111 -4.70 -22.50 -1.96
CA SER A 111 -5.92 -23.26 -1.68
C SER A 111 -6.84 -23.35 -2.89
N GLU A 112 -7.76 -24.33 -2.89
CA GLU A 112 -8.75 -24.46 -3.97
C GLU A 112 -9.59 -23.20 -4.16
N ASP A 113 -9.89 -22.47 -3.08
CA ASP A 113 -10.65 -21.20 -3.16
C ASP A 113 -9.89 -20.13 -3.95
N VAL A 114 -8.55 -20.12 -3.83
CA VAL A 114 -7.66 -19.19 -4.53
C VAL A 114 -7.53 -19.60 -6.00
N SER A 115 -7.30 -20.88 -6.27
CA SER A 115 -7.19 -21.40 -7.64
C SER A 115 -8.48 -21.26 -8.45
N ASN A 116 -9.64 -21.34 -7.81
CA ASN A 116 -10.94 -21.16 -8.46
C ASN A 116 -11.38 -19.69 -8.53
N SER A 117 -10.60 -18.76 -7.99
CA SER A 117 -10.91 -17.33 -8.09
C SER A 117 -10.80 -16.85 -9.53
N THR A 118 -11.66 -15.90 -9.90
CA THR A 118 -11.52 -15.18 -11.18
C THR A 118 -10.46 -14.08 -11.12
N GLU A 119 -9.95 -13.77 -9.92
CA GLU A 119 -8.96 -12.74 -9.67
C GLU A 119 -7.58 -13.36 -9.49
N VAL A 120 -6.55 -12.68 -10.02
CA VAL A 120 -5.16 -13.13 -9.93
C VAL A 120 -4.64 -12.87 -8.51
N PRO A 121 -4.07 -13.86 -7.81
CA PRO A 121 -3.44 -13.63 -6.52
C PRO A 121 -2.23 -12.72 -6.66
N ILE A 122 -2.06 -11.80 -5.73
CA ILE A 122 -0.96 -10.85 -5.69
C ILE A 122 -0.17 -11.06 -4.40
N LEU A 123 1.12 -11.34 -4.52
CA LEU A 123 2.07 -11.21 -3.43
C LEU A 123 2.47 -9.74 -3.31
N GLN A 124 2.30 -9.17 -2.12
CA GLN A 124 2.74 -7.82 -1.81
C GLN A 124 3.96 -7.88 -0.90
N LEU A 125 5.09 -7.30 -1.32
CA LEU A 125 6.34 -7.22 -0.55
C LEU A 125 6.62 -5.77 -0.17
N TYR A 126 6.98 -5.47 1.09
CA TYR A 126 7.12 -4.09 1.56
C TYR A 126 7.91 -3.99 2.88
N ALA A 127 8.26 -2.76 3.28
CA ALA A 127 8.81 -2.47 4.60
C ALA A 127 7.80 -1.67 5.45
N LYS A 128 8.04 -1.56 6.76
CA LYS A 128 7.19 -0.80 7.67
C LYS A 128 7.96 0.30 8.38
N ARG A 129 7.36 1.49 8.45
CA ARG A 129 7.84 2.56 9.34
C ARG A 129 7.63 2.19 10.80
N GLU A 130 8.25 2.95 11.71
CA GLU A 130 8.07 2.80 13.16
C GLU A 130 6.60 2.89 13.62
N ASN A 131 5.76 3.63 12.89
CA ASN A 131 4.33 3.75 13.20
C ASN A 131 3.47 2.59 12.66
N GLY A 132 4.08 1.63 11.96
CA GLY A 132 3.42 0.47 11.35
C GLY A 132 2.93 0.71 9.91
N ASP A 133 3.08 1.93 9.37
CA ASP A 133 2.66 2.23 8.01
C ASP A 133 3.54 1.49 7.00
N MET A 134 2.88 0.89 6.00
CA MET A 134 3.53 0.28 4.85
C MET A 134 4.28 1.31 4.01
N VAL A 135 5.48 0.95 3.56
CA VAL A 135 6.31 1.74 2.63
C VAL A 135 6.84 0.90 1.49
N ASN A 136 6.93 1.53 0.32
CA ASN A 136 7.48 0.99 -0.92
C ASN A 136 6.95 -0.42 -1.28
N PRO A 137 5.61 -0.61 -1.36
CA PRO A 137 5.06 -1.90 -1.72
C PRO A 137 5.40 -2.28 -3.16
N ASN A 138 5.82 -3.53 -3.33
CA ASN A 138 6.02 -4.20 -4.60
C ASN A 138 4.94 -5.26 -4.77
N TYR A 139 4.27 -5.27 -5.92
CA TYR A 139 3.15 -6.17 -6.21
C TYR A 139 3.57 -7.17 -7.29
N ILE A 140 3.52 -8.45 -6.95
CA ILE A 140 3.99 -9.54 -7.79
C ILE A 140 2.80 -10.48 -8.04
N PRO A 141 2.30 -10.57 -9.29
CA PRO A 141 1.24 -11.50 -9.61
C PRO A 141 1.74 -12.94 -9.51
N ILE A 142 0.92 -13.82 -8.92
CA ILE A 142 1.14 -15.26 -8.89
C ILE A 142 0.30 -15.86 -10.02
N ASP A 143 0.96 -16.25 -11.10
CA ASP A 143 0.30 -16.83 -12.27
C ASP A 143 -0.08 -18.30 -12.01
N LEU A 144 -1.38 -18.58 -11.89
CA LEU A 144 -1.90 -19.93 -11.64
C LEU A 144 -2.22 -20.70 -12.93
N THR A 145 -1.92 -20.17 -14.11
CA THR A 145 -2.43 -20.71 -15.40
C THR A 145 -1.81 -22.03 -15.87
N GLU A 146 -0.86 -22.62 -15.13
CA GLU A 146 -0.19 -23.89 -15.50
C GLU A 146 -0.48 -25.08 -14.57
N TYR A 147 -1.53 -25.01 -13.74
CA TYR A 147 -2.02 -26.15 -12.93
C TYR A 147 -3.06 -27.03 -13.62
#